data_AF-A0A6B3GJH5-F1
#
_entry.id   AF-A0A6B3GJH5-F1
#
_cell.length_a   1.000
_cell.length_b   1.000
_cell.length_c   1.000
_cell.angle_alpha   90.00
_cell.angle_beta   90.00
_cell.angle_gamma   90.00
#
_symmetry.space_group_name_H-M   'P 1'
#
loop_
_entity.id
_entity.type
_entity.pdbx_description
1 polymer ?
#
loop_
_entity_poly.entity_id
_entity_poly.type
_entity_poly.pdbx_seq_one_letter_code
_entity_poly.pdbx_strand_id
1 'polypeptide(L)' 'FFEVSMADAWVWDMYRPARFVKQVRVLTFKDVNIEELNKSDLELPGG' A
#
# COMPACT_ATOMS: atom_id res chain seq x y z
N PHE A 1 -1.60 -6.36 -17.87
CA PHE A 1 -1.30 -6.58 -16.44
C PHE A 1 -0.70 -5.30 -15.90
N PHE A 2 -0.98 -4.98 -14.64
CA PHE A 2 -0.40 -3.83 -13.96
C PHE A 2 0.56 -4.33 -12.89
N GLU A 3 1.71 -3.66 -12.82
CA GLU A 3 2.78 -3.98 -11.88
C GLU A 3 3.18 -2.72 -11.13
N VAL A 4 3.14 -2.78 -9.80
CA VAL A 4 3.60 -1.69 -8.93
C VAL A 4 4.71 -2.21 -8.05
N SER A 5 5.82 -1.48 -8.05
CA SER A 5 6.90 -1.68 -7.08
C SER A 5 6.90 -0.54 -6.08
N MET A 6 6.92 -0.86 -4.79
CA MET A 6 6.94 0.11 -3.70
C MET A 6 8.12 -0.19 -2.78
N ALA A 7 8.76 0.85 -2.25
CA ALA A 7 9.74 0.76 -1.19
C ALA A 7 9.11 1.17 0.14
N ASP A 8 9.55 0.54 1.23
CA ASP A 8 9.20 0.96 2.60
C ASP A 8 7.69 1.04 2.85
N ALA A 9 7.00 -0.09 2.63
CA ALA A 9 5.55 -0.17 2.68
C ALA A 9 5.06 -1.12 3.78
N TRP A 10 3.92 -0.76 4.37
CA TRP A 10 3.15 -1.65 5.22
C TRP A 10 2.28 -2.55 4.35
N VAL A 11 2.37 -3.85 4.58
CA VAL A 11 1.53 -4.86 3.93
C VAL A 11 0.68 -5.53 4.99
N TRP A 12 -0.63 -5.56 4.77
CA TRP A 12 -1.59 -6.27 5.59
C TRP A 12 -2.57 -7.02 4.69
N ASP A 13 -3.02 -8.19 5.14
CA ASP A 13 -4.18 -8.88 4.56
C ASP A 13 -5.09 -9.36 5.69
N MET A 14 -6.26 -9.91 5.35
CA MET A 14 -7.27 -10.33 6.33
C MET A 14 -6.78 -11.44 7.27
N TYR A 15 -5.72 -12.14 6.92
CA TYR A 15 -5.27 -13.35 7.62
C TYR A 15 -3.94 -13.15 8.36
N ARG A 16 -3.28 -11.99 8.22
CA ARG A 16 -1.94 -11.75 8.77
C ARG A 16 -1.81 -10.36 9.39
N PRO A 17 -1.09 -10.23 10.52
CA PRO A 17 -0.73 -8.94 11.09
C PRO A 17 0.01 -8.05 10.08
N ALA A 18 -0.17 -6.74 10.21
CA ALA A 18 0.53 -5.76 9.40
C ALA A 18 2.05 -5.92 9.54
N ARG A 19 2.76 -5.92 8.41
CA ARG A 19 4.21 -6.09 8.35
C ARG A 19 4.84 -5.00 7.51
N PHE A 20 5.86 -4.35 8.05
CA PHE A 20 6.67 -3.42 7.30
C PHE A 20 7.73 -4.16 6.49
N VAL A 21 7.79 -3.90 5.20
CA VAL A 21 8.71 -4.58 4.28
C VAL A 21 9.43 -3.56 3.39
N LYS A 22 10.72 -3.82 3.16
CA LYS A 22 11.60 -2.92 2.40
C LYS A 22 11.20 -2.78 0.94
N GLN A 23 10.71 -3.85 0.32
CA GLN A 23 10.32 -3.87 -1.09
C GLN A 23 9.04 -4.69 -1.26
N VAL A 24 8.09 -4.14 -2.02
CA VAL A 24 6.82 -4.77 -2.38
C VAL A 24 6.65 -4.75 -3.88
N ARG A 25 6.17 -5.86 -4.43
CA ARG A 25 5.77 -5.98 -5.84
C ARG A 25 4.33 -6.47 -5.89
N VAL A 26 3.44 -5.66 -6.49
CA VAL A 26 2.03 -6.00 -6.72
C VAL A 26 1.85 -6.31 -8.20
N LEU A 27 1.27 -7.48 -8.50
CA LEU A 27 0.94 -7.91 -9.86
C LEU A 27 -0.56 -8.21 -9.95
N THR A 28 -1.25 -7.56 -10.89
CA THR A 28 -2.68 -7.81 -11.15
C THR A 28 -3.01 -7.76 -12.64
N PHE A 29 -4.06 -8.48 -13.03
CA PHE A 29 -4.62 -8.44 -14.38
C PHE A 29 -5.96 -7.71 -14.43
N LYS A 30 -6.50 -7.31 -13.26
CA LYS A 30 -7.71 -6.52 -13.14
C LYS A 30 -7.40 -5.03 -13.28
N ASP A 31 -8.44 -4.25 -13.57
CA ASP A 31 -8.38 -2.80 -13.57
C ASP A 31 -8.01 -2.26 -12.17
N VAL A 32 -7.23 -1.19 -12.15
CA VAL A 32 -6.77 -0.51 -10.93
C VAL A 32 -7.14 0.96 -11.00
N ASN A 33 -7.50 1.54 -9.86
CA ASN A 33 -7.66 2.98 -9.71
C ASN A 33 -6.46 3.53 -8.92
N ILE A 34 -5.92 4.65 -9.36
CA ILE A 34 -4.82 5.37 -8.69
C ILE A 34 -5.40 6.69 -8.22
N GLU A 35 -5.28 6.95 -6.92
CA GLU A 35 -5.76 8.18 -6.28
C GLU A 35 -4.59 8.89 -5.61
N GLU A 36 -4.49 10.20 -5.78
CA GLU A 36 -3.58 11.04 -5.01
C GLU A 36 -4.27 11.42 -3.70
N LEU A 37 -3.80 10.89 -2.58
CA LEU A 37 -4.34 11.26 -1.28
C LEU A 37 -3.97 12.72 -0.96
N ASN A 38 -4.97 13.55 -0.67
CA ASN A 38 -4.74 14.92 -0.24
C ASN A 38 -3.98 14.92 1.10
N LYS A 39 -2.97 15.80 1.21
CA LYS A 39 -2.06 15.93 2.38
C LYS A 39 -2.75 16.04 3.74
N SER A 40 -4.03 16.42 3.77
CA SER A 40 -4.78 16.75 4.98
C SER A 40 -5.54 15.57 5.60
N ASP A 41 -5.73 14.46 4.87
CA ASP A 41 -6.56 13.33 5.35
C ASP A 41 -5.75 12.23 6.03
N LEU A 42 -4.41 12.33 6.01
CA LEU A 42 -3.52 11.41 6.70
C LEU A 42 -3.26 11.91 8.12
N GLU A 43 -4.28 11.87 8.99
CA GLU A 43 -4.06 11.92 10.43
C GLU A 43 -3.29 10.66 10.84
N LEU A 44 -1.96 10.76 10.92
CA LEU A 44 -1.15 9.73 11.54
C LEU A 44 -1.65 9.58 12.98
N PRO A 45 -2.02 8.38 13.44
CA PRO A 45 -2.42 8.20 14.83
C PRO A 45 -1.25 8.61 15.72
N GLY A 46 -1.44 9.71 16.45
CA GLY A 46 -0.46 10.26 17.38
C GLY A 46 -0.09 9.22 18.44
N GLY A 47 1.21 9.12 18.71
CA GLY A 47 1.77 8.22 19.73
C GLY A 47 1.44 8.62 21.16
#